data_AF-A0A524EEQ1-F1
#
_entry.id   AF-A0A524EEQ1-F1
#
_cell.length_a   1.000
_cell.length_b   1.000
_cell.length_c   1.000
_cell.angle_alpha   90.00
_cell.angle_beta   90.00
_cell.angle_gamma   90.00
#
_symmetry.space_group_name_H-M   'P 1'
#
loop_
_entity.id
_entity.type
_entity.pdbx_description
1 polymer ?
#
loop_
_entity_poly.entity_id
_entity_poly.type
_entity_poly.pdbx_seq_one_letter_code
_entity_poly.pdbx_strand_id
1 'polypeptide(L)'
;MSEEKLNEDEKASLQEALKQASISDAEIRKMVLGESEPGMPDVSVDSEHEMVSAAADALDFVEGLDSGVTGADTMPDEGAVAGFDALLNKLETLRGDIQSLQRGVVGVFAAQLLSFRGKVVELKSRISTEMVEKLRMQFFKSFIESTFVEIVDSEFAALEKELVDKIVEQTQSRFKEFASKVRESEIDLRSTIVEQQDIVRSFMESLEEEATAQQEILAEKDRELSKLEKKVRSLEKQVDSASKVDAQTEELNRRIAELENEISNLRSQIFQKDERIENLIAERDEARDVIEELNIKIAETKTQLDVYREASEKAVEPSAASEAEIQSLESKIKLLENALDEKRKNLDEKTSELKKLKRTADEAIKEKDAAEELAAKRLEELESVQDRIDEVKNLEQKIYDLENELQEEKELTTSLEMQKKGFEKATRLLEKERDMALEERDLARERASRYIKVLNLEANTKVLLLVDEVGTITFKELGKSLGIPAGLAAKHARELEKLGVLKTTEEKAISTLKKTEIKEGEVDLD
;
A
#
# COMPACT_ATOMS: atom_id res chain seq x y z
N MET A 1 32.71 -29.41 10.74
CA MET A 1 33.16 -28.01 10.88
C MET A 1 34.00 -27.96 12.15
N SER A 2 35.12 -27.26 12.06
CA SER A 2 36.33 -27.36 12.90
C SER A 2 36.09 -27.19 14.40
N GLU A 3 36.65 -28.10 15.21
CA GLU A 3 36.81 -27.91 16.66
C GLU A 3 37.96 -26.91 16.92
N GLU A 4 37.68 -25.62 16.78
CA GLU A 4 38.56 -24.59 17.30
C GLU A 4 38.30 -24.41 18.81
N LYS A 5 39.34 -24.69 19.60
CA LYS A 5 39.30 -24.53 21.05
C LYS A 5 39.20 -23.03 21.38
N LEU A 6 38.06 -22.64 21.94
CA LEU A 6 37.80 -21.30 22.49
C LEU A 6 38.95 -20.84 23.39
N ASN A 7 39.37 -19.59 23.20
CA ASN A 7 40.48 -18.97 23.90
C ASN A 7 40.07 -18.59 25.34
N GLU A 8 41.03 -18.48 26.28
CA GLU A 8 40.71 -18.22 27.70
C GLU A 8 39.92 -16.91 27.93
N ASP A 9 40.13 -15.91 27.07
CA ASP A 9 39.40 -14.63 27.11
C ASP A 9 37.93 -14.77 26.70
N GLU A 10 37.60 -15.69 25.80
CA GLU A 10 36.23 -15.98 25.36
C GLU A 10 35.46 -16.76 26.44
N LYS A 11 36.17 -17.61 27.20
CA LYS A 11 35.59 -18.28 28.37
C LYS A 11 35.31 -17.32 29.52
N ALA A 12 36.20 -16.35 29.75
CA ALA A 12 36.03 -15.35 30.79
C ALA A 12 34.83 -14.43 30.49
N SER A 13 34.69 -13.99 29.23
CA SER A 13 33.56 -13.16 28.79
C SER A 13 32.23 -13.92 28.79
N LEU A 14 32.23 -15.22 28.46
CA LEU A 14 31.05 -16.08 28.63
C LEU A 14 30.65 -16.27 30.10
N GLN A 15 31.60 -16.40 31.03
CA GLN A 15 31.30 -16.50 32.46
C GLN A 15 30.77 -15.19 33.06
N GLU A 16 31.22 -14.04 32.53
CA GLU A 16 30.74 -12.74 32.96
C GLU A 16 29.33 -12.45 32.42
N ALA A 17 29.05 -12.84 31.17
CA ALA A 17 27.70 -12.80 30.59
C ALA A 17 26.71 -13.71 31.35
N LEU A 18 27.16 -14.90 31.77
CA LEU A 18 26.35 -15.83 32.58
C LEU A 18 26.03 -15.29 33.98
N LYS A 19 26.92 -14.48 34.57
CA LYS A 19 26.67 -13.81 35.85
C LYS A 19 25.72 -12.61 35.74
N GLN A 20 25.69 -11.94 34.58
CA GLN A 20 24.75 -10.83 34.35
C GLN A 20 23.35 -11.33 33.95
N ALA A 21 23.24 -12.54 33.42
CA ALA A 21 21.98 -13.16 33.01
C ALA A 21 21.26 -13.97 34.12
N SER A 22 21.86 -14.13 35.31
CA SER A 22 21.20 -14.82 36.41
C SER A 22 20.17 -13.90 37.08
N ILE A 23 18.91 -14.05 36.67
CA ILE A 23 17.73 -13.48 37.32
C ILE A 23 17.72 -13.92 38.78
N SER A 24 17.54 -12.97 39.70
CA SER A 24 17.58 -13.29 41.14
C SER A 24 16.32 -14.05 41.57
N ASP A 25 16.43 -14.97 42.53
CA ASP A 25 15.30 -15.72 43.09
C ASP A 25 14.15 -14.82 43.61
N ALA A 26 14.43 -13.54 43.86
CA ALA A 26 13.42 -12.54 44.23
C ALA A 26 12.51 -12.13 43.05
N GLU A 27 13.01 -12.11 41.82
CA GLU A 27 12.23 -11.80 40.60
C GLU A 27 11.39 -13.00 40.16
N ILE A 28 11.91 -14.22 40.34
CA ILE A 28 11.15 -15.46 40.07
C ILE A 28 9.97 -15.58 41.05
N ARG A 29 10.15 -15.20 42.33
CA ARG A 29 9.03 -15.18 43.29
C ARG A 29 7.94 -14.15 42.94
N LYS A 30 8.27 -13.03 42.32
CA LYS A 30 7.27 -12.04 41.86
C LYS A 30 6.46 -12.55 40.66
N MET A 31 7.09 -13.26 39.73
CA MET A 31 6.38 -13.84 38.57
C MET A 31 5.47 -15.00 38.96
N VAL A 32 5.83 -15.79 39.98
CA VAL A 32 5.02 -16.94 40.43
C VAL A 32 3.79 -16.52 41.26
N LEU A 33 3.82 -15.35 41.90
CA LEU A 33 2.72 -14.89 42.75
C LEU A 33 1.62 -14.12 42.02
N GLY A 34 1.75 -13.88 40.71
CA GLY A 34 0.69 -13.24 39.92
C GLY A 34 0.29 -11.85 40.45
N GLU A 35 1.21 -11.13 41.11
CA GLU A 35 0.97 -9.74 41.50
C GLU A 35 1.06 -8.88 40.24
N SER A 36 -0.09 -8.66 39.60
CA SER A 36 -0.24 -7.68 38.53
C SER A 36 0.16 -6.30 39.03
N GLU A 37 0.94 -5.58 38.23
CA GLU A 37 1.23 -4.16 38.44
C GLU A 37 -0.07 -3.38 38.68
N PRO A 38 -0.11 -2.47 39.68
CA PRO A 38 -1.30 -1.72 39.99
C PRO A 38 -1.53 -0.67 38.88
N GLY A 39 -2.46 -0.94 37.96
CA GLY A 39 -2.87 0.07 36.97
C GLY A 39 -3.66 -0.39 35.75
N MET A 40 -3.83 -1.68 35.48
CA MET A 40 -4.60 -2.15 34.33
C MET A 40 -5.99 -2.65 34.75
N PRO A 41 -7.08 -2.13 34.16
CA PRO A 41 -8.42 -2.62 34.45
C PRO A 41 -8.62 -4.01 33.86
N ASP A 42 -9.06 -4.92 34.73
CA ASP A 42 -9.44 -6.30 34.43
C ASP A 42 -10.75 -6.29 33.60
N VAL A 43 -10.71 -6.81 32.37
CA VAL A 43 -11.89 -6.93 31.50
C VAL A 43 -12.28 -8.40 31.42
N SER A 44 -13.08 -8.83 32.38
CA SER A 44 -13.79 -10.10 32.34
C SER A 44 -14.92 -10.01 31.30
N VAL A 45 -14.78 -10.76 30.21
CA VAL A 45 -15.77 -10.88 29.12
C VAL A 45 -16.84 -11.88 29.55
N ASP A 46 -17.79 -11.42 30.35
CA ASP A 46 -18.97 -12.19 30.77
C ASP A 46 -20.23 -11.37 30.49
N SER A 47 -20.60 -11.22 29.22
CA SER A 47 -22.01 -11.04 28.88
C SER A 47 -22.30 -11.52 27.46
N GLU A 48 -23.32 -12.38 27.32
CA GLU A 48 -23.92 -12.77 26.03
C GLU A 48 -24.35 -11.54 25.21
N HIS A 49 -24.52 -10.39 25.86
CA HIS A 49 -24.83 -9.12 25.21
C HIS A 49 -23.67 -8.55 24.38
N GLU A 50 -22.42 -8.79 24.75
CA GLU A 50 -21.25 -8.35 23.97
C GLU A 50 -21.01 -9.23 22.75
N MET A 51 -21.31 -10.53 22.82
CA MET A 51 -21.29 -11.40 21.64
C MET A 51 -22.40 -11.04 20.65
N VAL A 52 -23.57 -10.64 21.13
CA VAL A 52 -24.66 -10.16 20.26
C VAL A 52 -24.33 -8.78 19.68
N SER A 53 -23.65 -7.90 20.43
CA SER A 53 -23.18 -6.61 19.90
C SER A 53 -22.07 -6.80 18.86
N ALA A 54 -21.10 -7.68 19.11
CA ALA A 54 -20.04 -7.98 18.14
C ALA A 54 -20.59 -8.70 16.89
N ALA A 55 -21.64 -9.54 17.04
CA ALA A 55 -22.33 -10.15 15.92
C ALA A 55 -23.20 -9.13 15.14
N ALA A 56 -23.77 -8.14 15.81
CA ALA A 56 -24.48 -7.03 15.16
C ALA A 56 -23.51 -6.11 14.41
N ASP A 57 -22.37 -5.77 15.00
CA ASP A 57 -21.31 -4.98 14.35
C ASP A 57 -20.68 -5.73 13.16
N ALA A 58 -20.59 -7.07 13.24
CA ALA A 58 -20.16 -7.90 12.11
C ALA A 58 -21.21 -8.00 11.00
N LEU A 59 -22.51 -7.95 11.33
CA LEU A 59 -23.59 -7.90 10.34
C LEU A 59 -23.66 -6.52 9.66
N ASP A 60 -23.47 -5.43 10.39
CA ASP A 60 -23.36 -4.07 9.82
C ASP A 60 -22.12 -3.95 8.90
N PHE A 61 -21.01 -4.63 9.24
CA PHE A 61 -19.84 -4.68 8.36
C PHE A 61 -20.10 -5.49 7.07
N VAL A 62 -20.87 -6.57 7.14
CA VAL A 62 -21.25 -7.37 5.97
C VAL A 62 -22.30 -6.65 5.11
N GLU A 63 -23.22 -5.90 5.72
CA GLU A 63 -24.19 -5.05 5.00
C GLU A 63 -23.52 -3.81 4.38
N GLY A 64 -22.40 -3.35 4.96
CA GLY A 64 -21.49 -2.35 4.38
C GLY A 64 -20.66 -2.84 3.19
N LEU A 65 -20.44 -4.16 3.06
CA LEU A 65 -19.72 -4.75 1.91
C LEU A 65 -20.60 -4.90 0.67
N ASP A 66 -21.92 -5.06 0.82
CA ASP A 66 -22.86 -5.21 -0.29
C ASP A 66 -23.43 -3.86 -0.80
N SER A 67 -23.21 -2.77 -0.06
CA SER A 67 -23.64 -1.41 -0.44
C SER A 67 -22.54 -0.56 -1.10
N GLY A 68 -21.34 -1.12 -1.33
CA GLY A 68 -20.21 -0.44 -1.96
C GLY A 68 -20.28 -0.20 -3.48
N VAL A 69 -21.44 -0.41 -4.13
CA VAL A 69 -21.64 -0.09 -5.57
C VAL A 69 -22.44 1.21 -5.76
N THR A 70 -22.63 2.01 -4.71
CA THR A 70 -23.23 3.33 -4.87
C THR A 70 -22.18 4.41 -5.10
N GLY A 71 -22.11 4.88 -6.34
CA GLY A 71 -21.64 6.23 -6.63
C GLY A 71 -20.29 6.33 -7.33
N ALA A 72 -19.99 5.44 -8.30
CA ALA A 72 -19.31 5.97 -9.48
C ALA A 72 -20.28 7.00 -10.07
N ASP A 73 -20.00 8.27 -9.80
CA ASP A 73 -20.60 9.41 -10.46
C ASP A 73 -20.22 9.28 -11.93
N THR A 74 -20.93 8.41 -12.65
CA THR A 74 -20.98 8.40 -14.10
C THR A 74 -21.63 9.73 -14.46
N MET A 75 -20.82 10.78 -14.45
CA MET A 75 -21.04 11.97 -15.24
C MET A 75 -21.48 11.44 -16.61
N PRO A 76 -22.70 11.77 -17.07
CA PRO A 76 -23.13 11.31 -18.37
C PRO A 76 -22.12 11.79 -19.39
N ASP A 77 -21.63 10.84 -20.17
CA ASP A 77 -20.71 10.87 -21.30
C ASP A 77 -21.24 11.75 -22.46
N GLU A 78 -21.82 12.92 -22.17
CA GLU A 78 -22.35 13.84 -23.16
C GLU A 78 -21.23 14.48 -24.00
N GLY A 79 -19.99 14.54 -23.50
CA GLY A 79 -18.87 15.18 -24.18
C GLY A 79 -18.43 14.49 -25.47
N ALA A 80 -18.31 13.16 -25.46
CA ALA A 80 -17.87 12.39 -26.62
C ALA A 80 -18.98 12.26 -27.68
N VAL A 81 -20.23 12.10 -27.26
CA VAL A 81 -21.38 12.01 -28.17
C VAL A 81 -21.68 13.37 -28.82
N ALA A 82 -21.60 14.46 -28.04
CA ALA A 82 -21.78 15.82 -28.57
C ALA A 82 -20.72 16.20 -29.61
N GLY A 83 -19.51 15.64 -29.50
CA GLY A 83 -18.42 15.83 -30.46
C GLY A 83 -18.72 15.28 -31.85
N PHE A 84 -19.28 14.07 -31.92
CA PHE A 84 -19.71 13.46 -33.18
C PHE A 84 -20.92 14.18 -33.78
N ASP A 85 -21.87 14.61 -32.95
CA ASP A 85 -23.01 15.42 -33.42
C ASP A 85 -22.57 16.79 -33.96
N ALA A 86 -21.56 17.41 -33.36
CA ALA A 86 -20.95 18.64 -33.88
C ALA A 86 -20.28 18.43 -35.25
N LEU A 87 -19.59 17.30 -35.45
CA LEU A 87 -19.02 16.93 -36.75
C LEU A 87 -20.11 16.69 -37.81
N LEU A 88 -21.19 16.00 -37.45
CA LEU A 88 -22.32 15.76 -38.35
C LEU A 88 -23.01 17.07 -38.75
N ASN A 89 -23.27 17.97 -37.79
CA ASN A 89 -23.86 19.28 -38.06
C ASN A 89 -22.96 20.13 -38.98
N LYS A 90 -21.63 20.07 -38.81
CA LYS A 90 -20.67 20.75 -39.70
C LYS A 90 -20.68 20.16 -41.12
N LEU A 91 -20.77 18.83 -41.26
CA LEU A 91 -20.92 18.16 -42.56
C LEU A 91 -22.24 18.48 -43.24
N GLU A 92 -23.33 18.60 -42.48
CA GLU A 92 -24.63 19.05 -43.01
C GLU A 92 -24.59 20.49 -43.49
N THR A 93 -23.87 21.36 -42.77
CA THR A 93 -23.66 22.76 -43.17
C THR A 93 -22.89 22.83 -44.49
N LEU A 94 -21.80 22.06 -44.62
CA LEU A 94 -21.05 21.94 -45.88
C LEU A 94 -21.93 21.43 -47.04
N ARG A 95 -22.80 20.45 -46.77
CA ARG A 95 -23.77 19.95 -47.75
C ARG A 95 -24.76 21.04 -48.17
N GLY A 96 -25.23 21.86 -47.24
CA GLY A 96 -26.06 23.03 -47.50
C GLY A 96 -25.36 24.06 -48.40
N ASP A 97 -24.08 24.33 -48.14
CA ASP A 97 -23.27 25.25 -48.93
C ASP A 97 -23.01 24.74 -50.36
N ILE A 98 -22.79 23.43 -50.54
CA ILE A 98 -22.71 22.80 -51.87
C ILE A 98 -24.02 22.99 -52.64
N GLN A 99 -25.17 22.80 -51.99
CA GLN A 99 -26.47 23.00 -52.63
C GLN A 99 -26.75 24.47 -52.95
N SER A 100 -26.32 25.40 -52.08
CA SER A 100 -26.46 26.84 -52.31
C SER A 100 -25.60 27.31 -53.49
N LEU A 101 -24.39 26.76 -53.64
CA LEU A 101 -23.54 27.00 -54.81
C LEU A 101 -24.20 26.52 -56.09
N GLN A 102 -24.73 25.29 -56.10
CA GLN A 102 -25.41 24.74 -57.29
C GLN A 102 -26.58 25.63 -57.72
N ARG A 103 -27.41 26.10 -56.77
CA ARG A 103 -28.51 27.03 -57.06
C ARG A 103 -28.00 28.41 -57.48
N GLY A 104 -26.94 28.91 -56.85
CA GLY A 104 -26.35 30.21 -57.14
C GLY A 104 -25.74 30.30 -58.53
N VAL A 105 -25.02 29.27 -58.96
CA VAL A 105 -24.47 29.17 -60.32
C VAL A 105 -25.60 29.13 -61.34
N VAL A 106 -26.63 28.29 -61.13
CA VAL A 106 -27.81 28.24 -62.02
C VAL A 106 -28.55 29.60 -62.07
N GLY A 107 -28.66 30.30 -60.94
CA GLY A 107 -29.25 31.64 -60.86
C GLY A 107 -28.45 32.69 -61.63
N VAL A 108 -27.13 32.64 -61.58
CA VAL A 108 -26.22 33.50 -62.38
C VAL A 108 -26.45 33.26 -63.87
N PHE A 109 -26.47 32.00 -64.31
CA PHE A 109 -26.77 31.65 -65.70
C PHE A 109 -28.15 32.17 -66.15
N ALA A 110 -29.18 31.98 -65.33
CA ALA A 110 -30.54 32.44 -65.65
C ALA A 110 -30.64 33.97 -65.75
N ALA A 111 -30.04 34.71 -64.80
CA ALA A 111 -30.05 36.17 -64.80
C ALA A 111 -29.27 36.75 -66.00
N GLN A 112 -28.15 36.13 -66.35
CA GLN A 112 -27.33 36.56 -67.48
C GLN A 112 -27.96 36.21 -68.83
N LEU A 113 -28.63 35.06 -68.96
CA LEU A 113 -29.46 34.74 -70.13
C LEU A 113 -30.62 35.72 -70.29
N LEU A 114 -31.24 36.15 -69.18
CA LEU A 114 -32.29 37.16 -69.19
C LEU A 114 -31.75 38.54 -69.65
N SER A 115 -30.57 38.92 -69.15
CA SER A 115 -29.88 40.15 -69.57
C SER A 115 -29.47 40.10 -71.05
N PHE A 116 -28.92 38.98 -71.51
CA PHE A 116 -28.59 38.74 -72.91
C PHE A 116 -29.82 38.84 -73.79
N ARG A 117 -30.94 38.20 -73.40
CA ARG A 117 -32.22 38.35 -74.09
C ARG A 117 -32.65 39.82 -74.18
N GLY A 118 -32.51 40.60 -73.11
CA GLY A 118 -32.79 42.04 -73.11
C GLY A 118 -31.94 42.79 -74.14
N LYS A 119 -30.62 42.53 -74.15
CA LYS A 119 -29.69 43.14 -75.11
C LYS A 119 -29.94 42.72 -76.56
N VAL A 120 -30.34 41.47 -76.80
CA VAL A 120 -30.74 40.99 -78.13
C VAL A 120 -32.02 41.70 -78.60
N VAL A 121 -32.97 41.98 -77.69
CA VAL A 121 -34.17 42.78 -78.00
C VAL A 121 -33.81 44.23 -78.30
N GLU A 122 -32.88 44.83 -77.55
CA GLU A 122 -32.35 46.18 -77.84
C GLU A 122 -31.61 46.23 -79.18
N LEU A 123 -30.76 45.24 -79.46
CA LEU A 123 -30.07 45.08 -80.74
C LEU A 123 -31.06 44.99 -81.89
N LYS A 124 -32.11 44.16 -81.75
CA LYS A 124 -33.21 44.07 -82.72
C LYS A 124 -33.91 45.42 -82.93
N SER A 125 -34.15 46.18 -81.86
CA SER A 125 -34.76 47.52 -81.93
C SER A 125 -33.86 48.52 -82.66
N ARG A 126 -32.56 48.53 -82.35
CA ARG A 126 -31.55 49.40 -82.98
C ARG A 126 -31.39 49.08 -84.46
N ILE A 127 -31.23 47.80 -84.79
CA ILE A 127 -31.19 47.31 -86.17
C ILE A 127 -32.47 47.71 -86.92
N SER A 128 -33.65 47.49 -86.34
CA SER A 128 -34.92 47.88 -86.96
C SER A 128 -35.00 49.38 -87.22
N THR A 129 -34.48 50.20 -86.32
CA THR A 129 -34.49 51.66 -86.44
C THR A 129 -33.54 52.13 -87.55
N GLU A 130 -32.29 51.65 -87.56
CA GLU A 130 -31.33 51.95 -88.62
C GLU A 130 -31.77 51.41 -89.99
N MET A 131 -32.38 50.23 -90.02
CA MET A 131 -32.87 49.62 -91.25
C MET A 131 -34.03 50.43 -91.83
N VAL A 132 -34.96 50.93 -90.99
CA VAL A 132 -36.04 51.83 -91.40
C VAL A 132 -35.50 53.17 -91.90
N GLU A 133 -34.45 53.70 -91.27
CA GLU A 133 -33.78 54.94 -91.68
C GLU A 133 -33.06 54.78 -93.02
N LYS A 134 -32.38 53.64 -93.25
CA LYS A 134 -31.68 53.32 -94.50
C LYS A 134 -32.61 52.87 -95.64
N LEU A 135 -33.70 52.15 -95.34
CA LEU A 135 -34.74 51.76 -96.32
C LEU A 135 -35.51 52.94 -96.90
N ARG A 136 -35.48 54.10 -96.24
CA ARG A 136 -36.05 55.35 -96.78
C ARG A 136 -35.35 55.81 -98.07
N MET A 137 -34.21 55.22 -98.46
CA MET A 137 -33.56 55.38 -99.75
C MET A 137 -33.67 54.08 -100.59
N GLN A 138 -34.49 54.08 -101.65
CA GLN A 138 -35.01 52.88 -102.33
C GLN A 138 -34.01 51.98 -103.13
N PHE A 139 -32.69 52.23 -103.15
CA PHE A 139 -31.80 51.64 -104.18
C PHE A 139 -30.70 50.67 -103.74
N PHE A 140 -30.69 50.14 -102.51
CA PHE A 140 -29.49 49.46 -101.98
C PHE A 140 -29.72 48.10 -101.29
N LYS A 141 -30.32 47.12 -101.97
CA LYS A 141 -30.52 45.76 -101.41
C LYS A 141 -29.19 45.05 -101.05
N SER A 142 -28.22 45.04 -101.96
CA SER A 142 -26.93 44.33 -101.76
C SER A 142 -26.04 45.00 -100.70
N PHE A 143 -26.07 46.33 -100.63
CA PHE A 143 -25.37 47.09 -99.60
C PHE A 143 -26.02 46.88 -98.22
N ILE A 144 -27.36 46.82 -98.16
CA ILE A 144 -28.07 46.46 -96.92
C ILE A 144 -27.68 45.04 -96.49
N GLU A 145 -27.69 44.03 -97.36
CA GLU A 145 -27.33 42.65 -96.98
C GLU A 145 -25.88 42.53 -96.46
N SER A 146 -24.90 43.14 -97.13
CA SER A 146 -23.49 43.08 -96.71
C SER A 146 -23.23 43.80 -95.39
N THR A 147 -23.68 45.05 -95.28
CA THR A 147 -23.45 45.85 -94.07
C THR A 147 -24.31 45.35 -92.90
N PHE A 148 -25.48 44.77 -93.16
CA PHE A 148 -26.32 44.18 -92.14
C PHE A 148 -25.69 42.93 -91.53
N VAL A 149 -25.19 41.99 -92.36
CA VAL A 149 -24.55 40.77 -91.86
C VAL A 149 -23.31 41.13 -91.04
N GLU A 150 -22.48 42.07 -91.50
CA GLU A 150 -21.29 42.50 -90.74
C GLU A 150 -21.63 43.19 -89.40
N ILE A 151 -22.64 44.07 -89.38
CA ILE A 151 -23.08 44.73 -88.13
C ILE A 151 -23.70 43.70 -87.17
N VAL A 152 -24.53 42.79 -87.68
CA VAL A 152 -25.14 41.73 -86.88
C VAL A 152 -24.07 40.81 -86.30
N ASP A 153 -23.17 40.28 -87.12
CA ASP A 153 -22.14 39.35 -86.65
C ASP A 153 -21.17 40.00 -85.67
N SER A 154 -20.78 41.27 -85.88
CA SER A 154 -19.91 42.00 -84.95
C SER A 154 -20.59 42.31 -83.62
N GLU A 155 -21.84 42.75 -83.62
CA GLU A 155 -22.61 43.03 -82.40
C GLU A 155 -22.99 41.73 -81.67
N PHE A 156 -23.33 40.65 -82.38
CA PHE A 156 -23.57 39.34 -81.78
C PHE A 156 -22.29 38.76 -81.18
N ALA A 157 -21.14 38.85 -81.86
CA ALA A 157 -19.87 38.40 -81.31
C ALA A 157 -19.46 39.21 -80.07
N ALA A 158 -19.72 40.53 -80.07
CA ALA A 158 -19.49 41.38 -78.90
C ALA A 158 -20.41 41.02 -77.72
N LEU A 159 -21.70 40.79 -77.99
CA LEU A 159 -22.68 40.38 -76.98
C LEU A 159 -22.41 38.96 -76.45
N GLU A 160 -22.02 38.02 -77.30
CA GLU A 160 -21.65 36.66 -76.93
C GLU A 160 -20.39 36.70 -76.06
N LYS A 161 -19.36 37.44 -76.47
CA LYS A 161 -18.14 37.61 -75.67
C LYS A 161 -18.45 38.24 -74.31
N GLU A 162 -19.25 39.31 -74.26
CA GLU A 162 -19.61 39.96 -73.00
C GLU A 162 -20.45 39.04 -72.10
N LEU A 163 -21.33 38.23 -72.68
CA LEU A 163 -22.11 37.22 -71.94
C LEU A 163 -21.19 36.14 -71.37
N VAL A 164 -20.30 35.59 -72.18
CA VAL A 164 -19.36 34.54 -71.77
C VAL A 164 -18.40 35.07 -70.71
N ASP A 165 -17.80 36.25 -70.91
CA ASP A 165 -16.89 36.87 -69.95
C ASP A 165 -17.59 37.12 -68.61
N LYS A 166 -18.83 37.63 -68.62
CA LYS A 166 -19.61 37.83 -67.38
C LYS A 166 -20.02 36.53 -66.71
N ILE A 167 -20.41 35.50 -67.48
CA ILE A 167 -20.70 34.16 -66.94
C ILE A 167 -19.46 33.60 -66.27
N VAL A 168 -18.31 33.65 -66.96
CA VAL A 168 -17.05 33.12 -66.47
C VAL A 168 -16.60 33.87 -65.22
N GLU A 169 -16.63 35.21 -65.23
CA GLU A 169 -16.22 36.03 -64.08
C GLU A 169 -17.12 35.80 -62.85
N GLN A 170 -18.45 35.80 -63.02
CA GLN A 170 -19.37 35.55 -61.91
C GLN A 170 -19.27 34.11 -61.41
N THR A 171 -19.11 33.13 -62.30
CA THR A 171 -18.94 31.72 -61.93
C THR A 171 -17.61 31.51 -61.21
N GLN A 172 -16.50 32.08 -61.70
CA GLN A 172 -15.19 32.03 -61.04
C GLN A 172 -15.22 32.71 -59.66
N SER A 173 -15.88 33.86 -59.53
CA SER A 173 -16.03 34.56 -58.24
C SER A 173 -16.78 33.68 -57.23
N ARG A 174 -17.88 33.04 -57.64
CA ARG A 174 -18.64 32.09 -56.81
C ARG A 174 -17.84 30.85 -56.44
N PHE A 175 -17.09 30.29 -57.39
CA PHE A 175 -16.20 29.15 -57.10
C PHE A 175 -15.07 29.54 -56.13
N LYS A 176 -14.53 30.76 -56.23
CA LYS A 176 -13.50 31.24 -55.30
C LYS A 176 -14.08 31.45 -53.89
N GLU A 177 -15.27 32.03 -53.77
CA GLU A 177 -15.98 32.17 -52.49
C GLU A 177 -16.26 30.80 -51.86
N PHE A 178 -16.76 29.85 -52.66
CA PHE A 178 -17.02 28.49 -52.22
C PHE A 178 -15.74 27.74 -51.82
N ALA A 179 -14.67 27.85 -52.59
CA ALA A 179 -13.38 27.23 -52.26
C ALA A 179 -12.82 27.76 -50.94
N SER A 180 -13.00 29.05 -50.64
CA SER A 180 -12.64 29.62 -49.34
C SER A 180 -13.49 29.03 -48.21
N LYS A 181 -14.83 28.95 -48.38
CA LYS A 181 -15.73 28.34 -47.39
C LYS A 181 -15.43 26.87 -47.14
N VAL A 182 -15.12 26.11 -48.19
CA VAL A 182 -14.71 24.70 -48.07
C VAL A 182 -13.40 24.59 -47.30
N ARG A 183 -12.40 25.44 -47.57
CA ARG A 183 -11.14 25.43 -46.79
C ARG A 183 -11.35 25.78 -45.33
N GLU A 184 -12.18 26.77 -45.04
CA GLU A 184 -12.53 27.15 -43.66
C GLU A 184 -13.21 25.99 -42.93
N SER A 185 -14.23 25.38 -43.57
CA SER A 185 -14.90 24.21 -43.01
C SER A 185 -13.97 22.98 -42.86
N GLU A 186 -12.98 22.81 -43.73
CA GLU A 186 -11.99 21.74 -43.62
C GLU A 186 -11.10 21.95 -42.40
N ILE A 187 -10.63 23.18 -42.17
CA ILE A 187 -9.85 23.54 -40.99
C ILE A 187 -10.67 23.31 -39.73
N ASP A 188 -11.94 23.72 -39.72
CA ASP A 188 -12.83 23.52 -38.58
C ASP A 188 -13.13 22.04 -38.30
N LEU A 189 -13.30 21.22 -39.34
CA LEU A 189 -13.47 19.77 -39.20
C LEU A 189 -12.20 19.13 -38.65
N ARG A 190 -11.01 19.53 -39.15
CA ARG A 190 -9.73 19.05 -38.64
C ARG A 190 -9.53 19.43 -37.18
N SER A 191 -9.87 20.66 -36.78
CA SER A 191 -9.80 21.11 -35.38
C SER A 191 -10.69 20.25 -34.49
N THR A 192 -11.96 20.05 -34.86
CA THR A 192 -12.87 19.21 -34.07
C THR A 192 -12.43 17.75 -34.04
N ILE A 193 -11.86 17.21 -35.13
CA ILE A 193 -11.30 15.84 -35.10
C ILE A 193 -10.14 15.74 -34.10
N VAL A 194 -9.24 16.74 -34.06
CA VAL A 194 -8.13 16.75 -33.09
C VAL A 194 -8.65 16.86 -31.67
N GLU A 195 -9.60 17.76 -31.39
CA GLU A 195 -10.24 17.86 -30.08
C GLU A 195 -10.88 16.54 -29.65
N GLN A 196 -11.57 15.84 -30.56
CA GLN A 196 -12.13 14.52 -30.26
C GLN A 196 -11.05 13.45 -30.03
N GLN A 197 -9.94 13.49 -30.76
CA GLN A 197 -8.81 12.60 -30.52
C GLN A 197 -8.16 12.84 -29.15
N ASP A 198 -8.06 14.09 -28.71
CA ASP A 198 -7.52 14.45 -27.40
C ASP A 198 -8.47 13.99 -26.28
N ILE A 199 -9.79 14.15 -26.45
CA ILE A 199 -10.79 13.61 -25.52
C ILE A 199 -10.64 12.08 -25.42
N VAL A 200 -10.59 11.37 -26.54
CA VAL A 200 -10.43 9.91 -26.56
C VAL A 200 -9.12 9.49 -25.89
N ARG A 201 -8.02 10.24 -26.10
CA ARG A 201 -6.74 9.95 -25.44
C ARG A 201 -6.85 10.12 -23.93
N SER A 202 -7.41 11.23 -23.46
CA SER A 202 -7.60 11.48 -22.02
C SER A 202 -8.51 10.44 -21.37
N PHE A 203 -9.53 9.96 -22.09
CA PHE A 203 -10.39 8.87 -21.64
C PHE A 203 -9.64 7.53 -21.58
N MET A 204 -8.79 7.22 -22.57
CA MET A 204 -7.94 6.03 -22.51
C MET A 204 -6.94 6.08 -21.37
N GLU A 205 -6.30 7.23 -21.13
CA GLU A 205 -5.40 7.45 -19.99
C GLU A 205 -6.15 7.26 -18.66
N SER A 206 -7.37 7.82 -18.54
CA SER A 206 -8.21 7.62 -17.36
C SER A 206 -8.63 6.17 -17.15
N LEU A 207 -8.94 5.44 -18.23
CA LEU A 207 -9.27 4.01 -18.15
C LEU A 207 -8.04 3.16 -17.79
N GLU A 208 -6.86 3.52 -18.28
CA GLU A 208 -5.60 2.86 -17.90
C GLU A 208 -5.30 3.10 -16.42
N GLU A 209 -5.45 4.33 -15.93
CA GLU A 209 -5.29 4.66 -14.51
C GLU A 209 -6.29 3.88 -13.65
N GLU A 210 -7.58 3.86 -14.02
CA GLU A 210 -8.60 3.09 -13.33
C GLU A 210 -8.29 1.58 -13.34
N ALA A 211 -7.83 1.03 -14.47
CA ALA A 211 -7.44 -0.38 -14.57
C ALA A 211 -6.25 -0.71 -13.67
N THR A 212 -5.25 0.18 -13.57
CA THR A 212 -4.11 0.01 -12.66
C THR A 212 -4.55 0.07 -11.19
N ALA A 213 -5.41 1.03 -10.83
CA ALA A 213 -5.95 1.13 -9.48
C ALA A 213 -6.77 -0.12 -9.09
N GLN A 214 -7.60 -0.64 -9.99
CA GLN A 214 -8.34 -1.88 -9.76
C GLN A 214 -7.42 -3.10 -9.59
N GLN A 215 -6.31 -3.17 -10.33
CA GLN A 215 -5.31 -4.23 -10.15
C GLN A 215 -4.61 -4.15 -8.78
N GLU A 216 -4.29 -2.94 -8.31
CA GLU A 216 -3.71 -2.75 -6.98
C GLU A 216 -4.68 -3.16 -5.86
N ILE A 217 -5.95 -2.76 -5.97
CA ILE A 217 -7.00 -3.15 -5.01
C ILE A 217 -7.15 -4.68 -4.98
N LEU A 218 -7.17 -5.34 -6.15
CA LEU A 218 -7.23 -6.81 -6.21
C LEU A 218 -6.01 -7.46 -5.56
N ALA A 219 -4.81 -6.95 -5.80
CA ALA A 219 -3.60 -7.45 -5.17
C ALA A 219 -3.61 -7.27 -3.64
N GLU A 220 -4.17 -6.17 -3.14
CA GLU A 220 -4.37 -5.96 -1.71
C GLU A 220 -5.38 -6.95 -1.13
N LYS A 221 -6.52 -7.17 -1.81
CA LYS A 221 -7.53 -8.15 -1.39
C LYS A 221 -6.98 -9.57 -1.38
N ASP A 222 -6.14 -9.95 -2.33
CA ASP A 222 -5.46 -11.25 -2.35
C ASP A 222 -4.50 -11.41 -1.15
N ARG A 223 -3.80 -10.34 -0.75
CA ARG A 223 -2.95 -10.35 0.46
C ARG A 223 -3.80 -10.51 1.73
N GLU A 224 -4.95 -9.83 1.82
CA GLU A 224 -5.90 -9.99 2.93
C GLU A 224 -6.46 -11.41 3.01
N LEU A 225 -6.89 -11.98 1.86
CA LEU A 225 -7.35 -13.35 1.77
C LEU A 225 -6.27 -14.34 2.24
N SER A 226 -5.02 -14.18 1.80
CA SER A 226 -3.93 -15.05 2.26
C SER A 226 -3.68 -14.96 3.77
N LYS A 227 -3.83 -13.77 4.38
CA LYS A 227 -3.74 -13.60 5.84
C LYS A 227 -4.89 -14.32 6.56
N LEU A 228 -6.12 -14.18 6.06
CA LEU A 228 -7.30 -14.84 6.59
C LEU A 228 -7.19 -16.36 6.47
N GLU A 229 -6.76 -16.90 5.33
CA GLU A 229 -6.53 -18.33 5.13
C GLU A 229 -5.52 -18.90 6.14
N LYS A 230 -4.42 -18.18 6.41
CA LYS A 230 -3.45 -18.60 7.44
C LYS A 230 -4.08 -18.62 8.83
N LYS A 231 -4.91 -17.62 9.16
CA LYS A 231 -5.63 -17.57 10.44
C LYS A 231 -6.63 -18.71 10.57
N VAL A 232 -7.38 -19.02 9.51
CA VAL A 232 -8.29 -20.18 9.48
C VAL A 232 -7.53 -21.48 9.70
N ARG A 233 -6.43 -21.73 8.98
CA ARG A 233 -5.60 -22.93 9.20
C ARG A 233 -5.02 -23.02 10.62
N SER A 234 -4.70 -21.89 11.23
CA SER A 234 -4.24 -21.84 12.63
C SER A 234 -5.37 -22.23 13.59
N LEU A 235 -6.57 -21.70 13.38
CA LEU A 235 -7.74 -22.03 14.18
C LEU A 235 -8.15 -23.49 14.01
N GLU A 236 -8.11 -24.03 12.79
CA GLU A 236 -8.36 -25.46 12.53
C GLU A 236 -7.40 -26.35 13.32
N LYS A 237 -6.10 -26.03 13.33
CA LYS A 237 -5.11 -26.75 14.15
C LYS A 237 -5.41 -26.66 15.65
N GLN A 238 -5.87 -25.51 16.13
CA GLN A 238 -6.26 -25.34 17.54
C GLN A 238 -7.48 -26.18 17.88
N VAL A 239 -8.50 -26.22 17.02
CA VAL A 239 -9.69 -27.07 17.18
C VAL A 239 -9.30 -28.56 17.19
N ASP A 240 -8.44 -28.99 16.26
CA ASP A 240 -7.93 -30.36 16.24
C ASP A 240 -7.18 -30.70 17.54
N SER A 241 -6.39 -29.76 18.07
CA SER A 241 -5.69 -29.96 19.35
C SER A 241 -6.66 -30.04 20.55
N ALA A 242 -7.71 -29.22 20.57
CA ALA A 242 -8.75 -29.25 21.60
C ALA A 242 -9.48 -30.60 21.59
N SER A 243 -9.79 -31.15 20.41
CA SER A 243 -10.42 -32.47 20.29
C SER A 243 -9.56 -33.60 20.89
N LYS A 244 -8.23 -33.49 20.80
CA LYS A 244 -7.31 -34.45 21.44
C LYS A 244 -7.31 -34.30 22.97
N VAL A 245 -7.42 -33.07 23.48
CA VAL A 245 -7.52 -32.81 24.92
C VAL A 245 -8.83 -33.39 25.48
N ASP A 246 -9.94 -33.25 24.75
CA ASP A 246 -11.22 -33.85 25.12
C ASP A 246 -11.13 -35.38 25.20
N ALA A 247 -10.50 -36.01 24.19
CA ALA A 247 -10.28 -37.46 24.19
C ALA A 247 -9.40 -37.92 25.36
N GLN A 248 -8.33 -37.17 25.69
CA GLN A 248 -7.48 -37.45 26.85
C GLN A 248 -8.24 -37.28 28.17
N THR A 249 -9.12 -36.29 28.25
CA THR A 249 -9.93 -36.03 29.43
C THR A 249 -10.97 -37.14 29.64
N GLU A 250 -11.58 -37.64 28.56
CA GLU A 250 -12.43 -38.84 28.63
C GLU A 250 -11.66 -40.08 29.10
N GLU A 251 -10.43 -40.29 28.62
CA GLU A 251 -9.59 -41.42 29.04
C GLU A 251 -9.20 -41.32 30.52
N LEU A 252 -8.79 -40.13 30.99
CA LEU A 252 -8.49 -39.87 32.39
C LEU A 252 -9.73 -40.08 33.27
N ASN A 253 -10.91 -39.62 32.86
CA ASN A 253 -12.16 -39.83 33.57
C ASN A 253 -12.52 -41.32 33.68
N ARG A 254 -12.31 -42.11 32.62
CA ARG A 254 -12.47 -43.57 32.69
C ARG A 254 -11.50 -44.19 33.69
N ARG A 255 -10.24 -43.75 33.69
CA ARG A 255 -9.23 -44.25 34.64
C ARG A 255 -9.54 -43.89 36.09
N ILE A 256 -10.05 -42.68 36.33
CA ILE A 256 -10.53 -42.25 37.64
C ILE A 256 -11.67 -43.17 38.11
N ALA A 257 -12.67 -43.43 37.26
CA ALA A 257 -13.78 -44.31 37.60
C ALA A 257 -13.32 -45.76 37.91
N GLU A 258 -12.33 -46.28 37.19
CA GLU A 258 -11.72 -47.59 37.50
C GLU A 258 -11.04 -47.59 38.88
N LEU A 259 -10.24 -46.57 39.17
CA LEU A 259 -9.55 -46.44 40.46
C LEU A 259 -10.52 -46.24 41.62
N GLU A 260 -11.60 -45.47 41.43
CA GLU A 260 -12.66 -45.31 42.43
C GLU A 260 -13.35 -46.64 42.75
N ASN A 261 -13.62 -47.45 41.73
CA ASN A 261 -14.17 -48.80 41.91
C ASN A 261 -13.18 -49.72 42.65
N GLU A 262 -11.89 -49.66 42.32
CA GLU A 262 -10.85 -50.43 43.00
C GLU A 262 -10.72 -50.03 44.47
N ILE A 263 -10.71 -48.73 44.77
CA ILE A 263 -10.71 -48.19 46.14
C ILE A 263 -11.95 -48.66 46.91
N SER A 264 -13.13 -48.62 46.29
CA SER A 264 -14.37 -49.09 46.90
C SER A 264 -14.29 -50.59 47.26
N ASN A 265 -13.78 -51.41 46.34
CA ASN A 265 -13.58 -52.84 46.57
C ASN A 265 -12.56 -53.12 47.69
N LEU A 266 -11.43 -52.41 47.69
CA LEU A 266 -10.42 -52.53 48.73
C LEU A 266 -10.96 -52.12 50.11
N ARG A 267 -11.76 -51.05 50.19
CA ARG A 267 -12.44 -50.64 51.43
C ARG A 267 -13.38 -51.73 51.94
N SER A 268 -14.15 -52.36 51.05
CA SER A 268 -15.03 -53.49 51.42
C SER A 268 -14.22 -54.68 51.96
N GLN A 269 -13.09 -55.02 51.32
CA GLN A 269 -12.21 -56.10 51.78
C GLN A 269 -11.57 -55.79 53.14
N ILE A 270 -11.18 -54.53 53.39
CA ILE A 270 -10.68 -54.10 54.70
C ILE A 270 -11.76 -54.30 55.76
N PHE A 271 -12.99 -53.86 55.49
CA PHE A 271 -14.12 -54.02 56.44
C PHE A 271 -14.38 -55.50 56.78
N GLN A 272 -14.37 -56.38 55.77
CA GLN A 272 -14.50 -57.82 55.99
C GLN A 272 -13.35 -58.41 56.81
N LYS A 273 -12.12 -57.91 56.63
CA LYS A 273 -10.96 -58.35 57.41
C LYS A 273 -11.01 -57.84 58.84
N ASP A 274 -11.46 -56.63 59.06
CA ASP A 274 -11.64 -56.05 60.40
C ASP A 274 -12.70 -56.84 61.18
N GLU A 275 -13.85 -57.15 60.58
CA GLU A 275 -14.87 -58.02 61.17
C GLU A 275 -14.30 -59.42 61.51
N ARG A 276 -13.47 -59.97 60.63
CA ARG A 276 -12.79 -61.25 60.89
C ARG A 276 -11.79 -61.16 62.03
N ILE A 277 -11.07 -60.05 62.16
CA ILE A 277 -10.14 -59.81 63.28
C ILE A 277 -10.91 -59.69 64.59
N GLU A 278 -12.03 -58.96 64.61
CA GLU A 278 -12.90 -58.86 65.80
C GLU A 278 -13.41 -60.23 66.25
N ASN A 279 -13.87 -61.06 65.31
CA ASN A 279 -14.28 -62.44 65.61
C ASN A 279 -13.13 -63.28 66.18
N LEU A 280 -11.94 -63.22 65.57
CA LEU A 280 -10.76 -63.92 66.08
C LEU A 280 -10.31 -63.42 67.46
N ILE A 281 -10.48 -62.12 67.75
CA ILE A 281 -10.22 -61.56 69.08
C ILE A 281 -11.19 -62.16 70.10
N ALA A 282 -12.48 -62.22 69.78
CA ALA A 282 -13.50 -62.81 70.63
C ALA A 282 -13.25 -64.31 70.88
N GLU A 283 -12.95 -65.09 69.83
CA GLU A 283 -12.57 -66.51 69.97
C GLU A 283 -11.30 -66.68 70.82
N ARG A 284 -10.32 -65.79 70.68
CA ARG A 284 -9.09 -65.80 71.48
C ARG A 284 -9.36 -65.48 72.94
N ASP A 285 -10.25 -64.53 73.23
CA ASP A 285 -10.66 -64.21 74.61
C ASP A 285 -11.43 -65.39 75.24
N GLU A 286 -12.36 -66.04 74.51
CA GLU A 286 -13.04 -67.24 74.97
C GLU A 286 -12.06 -68.40 75.23
N ALA A 287 -11.12 -68.64 74.30
CA ALA A 287 -10.08 -69.65 74.49
C ALA A 287 -9.18 -69.33 75.70
N ARG A 288 -8.93 -68.04 75.98
CA ARG A 288 -8.16 -67.60 77.14
C ARG A 288 -8.91 -67.89 78.44
N ASP A 289 -10.22 -67.65 78.49
CA ASP A 289 -11.07 -67.98 79.63
C ASP A 289 -11.08 -69.51 79.89
N VAL A 290 -11.18 -70.31 78.83
CA VAL A 290 -11.09 -71.78 78.93
C VAL A 290 -9.72 -72.23 79.43
N ILE A 291 -8.63 -71.62 78.97
CA ILE A 291 -7.27 -71.89 79.48
C ILE A 291 -7.17 -71.55 80.95
N GLU A 292 -7.76 -70.44 81.40
CA GLU A 292 -7.77 -70.04 82.81
C GLU A 292 -8.55 -71.06 83.66
N GLU A 293 -9.72 -71.52 83.19
CA GLU A 293 -10.48 -72.59 83.84
C GLU A 293 -9.70 -73.91 83.91
N LEU A 294 -9.03 -74.30 82.82
CA LEU A 294 -8.18 -75.49 82.78
C LEU A 294 -6.98 -75.36 83.70
N ASN A 295 -6.36 -74.18 83.80
CA ASN A 295 -5.25 -73.94 84.73
C ASN A 295 -5.69 -74.09 86.19
N ILE A 296 -6.90 -73.64 86.54
CA ILE A 296 -7.50 -73.88 87.86
C ILE A 296 -7.65 -75.39 88.10
N LYS A 297 -8.22 -76.14 87.14
CA LYS A 297 -8.34 -77.62 87.23
C LYS A 297 -6.98 -78.32 87.30
N ILE A 298 -5.96 -77.82 86.59
CA ILE A 298 -4.59 -78.34 86.67
C ILE A 298 -3.99 -78.06 88.05
N ALA A 299 -4.21 -76.89 88.64
CA ALA A 299 -3.74 -76.60 89.99
C ALA A 299 -4.42 -77.51 91.04
N GLU A 300 -5.72 -77.77 90.90
CA GLU A 300 -6.46 -78.73 91.74
C GLU A 300 -5.95 -80.16 91.58
N THR A 301 -5.73 -80.61 90.34
CA THR A 301 -5.18 -81.97 90.11
C THR A 301 -3.72 -82.08 90.53
N LYS A 302 -2.91 -81.03 90.38
CA LYS A 302 -1.52 -80.99 90.84
C LYS A 302 -1.43 -81.05 92.36
N THR A 303 -2.31 -80.35 93.09
CA THR A 303 -2.40 -80.50 94.55
C THR A 303 -2.82 -81.91 94.96
N GLN A 304 -3.71 -82.58 94.20
CA GLN A 304 -3.98 -84.02 94.40
C GLN A 304 -2.76 -84.88 94.08
N LEU A 305 -2.00 -84.54 93.05
CA LEU A 305 -0.81 -85.28 92.64
C LEU A 305 0.32 -85.14 93.65
N ASP A 306 0.52 -83.97 94.27
CA ASP A 306 1.49 -83.77 95.35
C ASP A 306 1.13 -84.63 96.59
N VAL A 307 -0.16 -84.84 96.86
CA VAL A 307 -0.65 -85.80 97.87
C VAL A 307 -0.31 -87.25 97.47
N TYR A 308 -0.40 -87.61 96.19
CA TYR A 308 0.06 -88.92 95.69
C TYR A 308 1.59 -89.05 95.62
N ARG A 309 2.31 -87.93 95.49
CA ARG A 309 3.77 -87.89 95.38
C ARG A 309 4.43 -88.14 96.73
N GLU A 310 3.88 -87.58 97.81
CA GLU A 310 4.22 -87.98 99.20
C GLU A 310 3.99 -89.48 99.43
N ALA A 311 3.05 -90.10 98.71
CA ALA A 311 2.83 -91.55 98.76
C ALA A 311 3.80 -92.37 97.88
N SER A 312 4.49 -91.74 96.91
CA SER A 312 5.38 -92.42 95.94
C SER A 312 6.88 -92.29 96.23
N GLU A 313 7.31 -91.48 97.21
CA GLU A 313 8.73 -91.38 97.65
C GLU A 313 9.31 -92.67 98.28
N LYS A 314 8.55 -93.77 98.28
CA LYS A 314 9.04 -95.14 98.50
C LYS A 314 9.08 -95.94 97.18
N ALA A 315 9.95 -95.59 96.23
CA ALA A 315 10.64 -96.55 95.35
C ALA A 315 11.52 -95.88 94.27
N VAL A 316 12.83 -95.85 94.56
CA VAL A 316 13.95 -96.29 93.69
C VAL A 316 14.13 -95.63 92.30
N GLU A 317 15.20 -94.84 92.20
CA GLU A 317 16.12 -94.70 91.06
C GLU A 317 17.20 -95.82 91.08
N PRO A 318 18.14 -96.00 90.11
CA PRO A 318 18.25 -95.54 88.71
C PRO A 318 18.77 -96.67 87.77
N SER A 319 19.09 -96.40 86.49
CA SER A 319 20.02 -97.27 85.74
C SER A 319 20.96 -96.47 84.83
N ALA A 320 22.26 -96.64 85.08
CA ALA A 320 23.40 -95.87 84.58
C ALA A 320 23.83 -96.23 83.13
N ALA A 321 22.91 -96.69 82.28
CA ALA A 321 23.19 -97.00 80.87
C ALA A 321 22.83 -95.84 79.92
N SER A 322 21.99 -94.88 80.33
CA SER A 322 21.59 -93.75 79.48
C SER A 322 22.62 -92.63 79.43
N GLU A 323 23.48 -92.47 80.43
CA GLU A 323 24.42 -91.34 80.52
C GLU A 323 25.50 -91.36 79.42
N ALA A 324 25.99 -92.54 79.01
CA ALA A 324 27.03 -92.64 77.97
C ALA A 324 26.48 -92.39 76.56
N GLU A 325 25.23 -92.81 76.29
CA GLU A 325 24.56 -92.58 75.01
C GLU A 325 24.11 -91.12 74.88
N ILE A 326 23.63 -90.52 75.99
CA ILE A 326 23.33 -89.09 76.12
C ILE A 326 24.58 -88.25 75.85
N GLN A 327 25.74 -88.59 76.44
CA GLN A 327 26.98 -87.83 76.20
C GLN A 327 27.46 -87.88 74.74
N SER A 328 27.28 -89.01 74.04
CA SER A 328 27.66 -89.10 72.62
C SER A 328 26.74 -88.26 71.73
N LEU A 329 25.42 -88.27 72.01
CA LEU A 329 24.44 -87.48 71.28
C LEU A 329 24.61 -85.98 71.57
N GLU A 330 24.92 -85.60 72.80
CA GLU A 330 25.24 -84.21 73.18
C GLU A 330 26.46 -83.67 72.43
N SER A 331 27.50 -84.48 72.24
CA SER A 331 28.68 -84.06 71.48
C SER A 331 28.36 -83.80 70.00
N LYS A 332 27.45 -84.61 69.42
CA LYS A 332 27.02 -84.50 68.02
C LYS A 332 26.04 -83.35 67.82
N ILE A 333 25.17 -83.10 68.80
CA ILE A 333 24.28 -81.93 68.85
C ILE A 333 25.12 -80.65 68.91
N LYS A 334 26.12 -80.57 69.79
CA LYS A 334 27.02 -79.40 69.87
C LYS A 334 27.76 -79.10 68.57
N LEU A 335 28.22 -80.13 67.86
CA LEU A 335 28.87 -79.95 66.55
C LEU A 335 27.88 -79.46 65.48
N LEU A 336 26.66 -79.99 65.48
CA LEU A 336 25.61 -79.55 64.56
C LEU A 336 25.14 -78.13 64.89
N GLU A 337 25.00 -77.76 66.16
CA GLU A 337 24.67 -76.39 66.61
C GLU A 337 25.73 -75.39 66.16
N ASN A 338 27.02 -75.70 66.34
CA ASN A 338 28.11 -74.84 65.86
C ASN A 338 28.08 -74.65 64.34
N ALA A 339 27.83 -75.73 63.57
CA ALA A 339 27.71 -75.64 62.12
C ALA A 339 26.46 -74.85 61.67
N LEU A 340 25.36 -74.94 62.42
CA LEU A 340 24.11 -74.22 62.15
C LEU A 340 24.28 -72.73 62.46
N ASP A 341 25.00 -72.37 63.53
CA ASP A 341 25.34 -71.00 63.88
C ASP A 341 26.30 -70.35 62.87
N GLU A 342 27.30 -71.09 62.35
CA GLU A 342 28.13 -70.61 61.24
C GLU A 342 27.33 -70.37 59.95
N LYS A 343 26.36 -71.23 59.65
CA LYS A 343 25.48 -71.05 58.50
C LYS A 343 24.51 -69.87 58.69
N ARG A 344 24.01 -69.65 59.90
CA ARG A 344 23.19 -68.47 60.25
C ARG A 344 23.98 -67.18 60.11
N LYS A 345 25.20 -67.12 60.65
CA LYS A 345 26.09 -65.97 60.48
C LYS A 345 26.38 -65.64 59.01
N ASN A 346 26.70 -66.65 58.20
CA ASN A 346 26.88 -66.45 56.76
C ASN A 346 25.61 -65.96 56.05
N LEU A 347 24.43 -66.44 56.47
CA LEU A 347 23.14 -66.02 55.90
C LEU A 347 22.80 -64.58 56.30
N ASP A 348 23.08 -64.18 57.53
CA ASP A 348 22.93 -62.81 58.02
C ASP A 348 23.88 -61.84 57.31
N GLU A 349 25.13 -62.25 57.09
CA GLU A 349 26.10 -61.51 56.29
C GLU A 349 25.60 -61.32 54.85
N LYS A 350 25.18 -62.41 54.19
CA LYS A 350 24.66 -62.34 52.81
C LYS A 350 23.36 -61.53 52.70
N THR A 351 22.46 -61.61 53.67
CA THR A 351 21.26 -60.74 53.69
C THR A 351 21.60 -59.28 53.94
N SER A 352 22.64 -58.99 54.72
CA SER A 352 23.14 -57.62 54.89
C SER A 352 23.75 -57.05 53.61
N GLU A 353 24.52 -57.86 52.86
CA GLU A 353 25.06 -57.50 51.55
C GLU A 353 23.94 -57.28 50.53
N LEU A 354 22.94 -58.15 50.49
CA LEU A 354 21.75 -58.00 49.63
C LEU A 354 20.98 -56.71 49.92
N LYS A 355 20.81 -56.34 51.19
CA LYS A 355 20.17 -55.07 51.58
C LYS A 355 20.98 -53.86 51.14
N LYS A 356 22.32 -53.92 51.23
CA LYS A 356 23.20 -52.84 50.75
C LYS A 356 23.12 -52.70 49.23
N LEU A 357 23.24 -53.81 48.49
CA LEU A 357 23.12 -53.85 47.04
C LEU A 357 21.76 -53.34 46.54
N LYS A 358 20.68 -53.69 47.25
CA LYS A 358 19.35 -53.20 46.91
C LYS A 358 19.23 -51.69 47.10
N ARG A 359 19.76 -51.13 48.19
CA ARG A 359 19.79 -49.68 48.41
C ARG A 359 20.60 -48.95 47.35
N THR A 360 21.78 -49.46 47.01
CA THR A 360 22.61 -48.85 45.95
C THR A 360 21.95 -48.93 44.57
N ALA A 361 21.19 -50.01 44.30
CA ALA A 361 20.42 -50.11 43.06
C ALA A 361 19.24 -49.12 43.04
N ASP A 362 18.51 -48.98 44.15
CA ASP A 362 17.42 -48.02 44.29
C ASP A 362 17.91 -46.56 44.18
N GLU A 363 19.10 -46.26 44.74
CA GLU A 363 19.77 -44.96 44.61
C GLU A 363 20.20 -44.70 43.15
N ALA A 364 20.80 -45.68 42.47
CA ALA A 364 21.20 -45.54 41.07
C ALA A 364 20.00 -45.36 40.12
N ILE A 365 18.86 -45.99 40.39
CA ILE A 365 17.63 -45.79 39.61
C ILE A 365 17.12 -44.36 39.79
N LYS A 366 17.10 -43.84 41.03
CA LYS A 366 16.70 -42.45 41.28
C LYS A 366 17.62 -41.43 40.61
N GLU A 367 18.93 -41.67 40.63
CA GLU A 367 19.89 -40.81 39.92
C GLU A 367 19.69 -40.87 38.40
N LYS A 368 19.42 -42.05 37.85
CA LYS A 368 19.09 -42.22 36.43
C LYS A 368 17.82 -41.45 36.06
N ASP A 369 16.74 -41.60 36.83
CA ASP A 369 15.46 -40.93 36.56
C ASP A 369 15.62 -39.40 36.65
N ALA A 370 16.36 -38.90 37.64
CA ALA A 370 16.67 -37.47 37.78
C ALA A 370 17.52 -36.95 36.61
N ALA A 371 18.47 -37.76 36.12
CA ALA A 371 19.27 -37.41 34.95
C ALA A 371 18.45 -37.40 33.65
N GLU A 372 17.50 -38.33 33.49
CA GLU A 372 16.56 -38.36 32.36
C GLU A 372 15.61 -37.15 32.38
N GLU A 373 15.10 -36.76 33.55
CA GLU A 373 14.27 -35.56 33.69
C GLU A 373 15.03 -34.27 33.36
N LEU A 374 16.29 -34.16 33.81
CA LEU A 374 17.17 -33.04 33.45
C LEU A 374 17.48 -33.03 31.94
N ALA A 375 17.73 -34.19 31.34
CA ALA A 375 17.98 -34.29 29.90
C ALA A 375 16.74 -33.90 29.08
N ALA A 376 15.54 -34.28 29.53
CA ALA A 376 14.28 -33.88 28.89
C ALA A 376 14.07 -32.36 28.93
N LYS A 377 14.28 -31.73 30.09
CA LYS A 377 14.21 -30.26 30.24
C LYS A 377 15.22 -29.54 29.35
N ARG A 378 16.44 -30.08 29.24
CA ARG A 378 17.46 -29.53 28.32
C ARG A 378 17.08 -29.67 26.85
N LEU A 379 16.35 -30.72 26.49
CA LEU A 379 15.85 -30.92 25.13
C LEU A 379 14.76 -29.90 24.78
N GLU A 380 13.82 -29.64 25.70
CA GLU A 380 12.82 -28.58 25.55
C GLU A 380 13.46 -27.18 25.46
N GLU A 381 14.48 -26.88 26.28
CA GLU A 381 15.24 -25.64 26.19
C GLU A 381 15.89 -25.48 24.80
N LEU A 382 16.47 -26.56 24.26
CA LEU A 382 17.08 -26.55 22.93
C LEU A 382 16.06 -26.36 21.81
N GLU A 383 14.88 -26.96 21.94
CA GLU A 383 13.78 -26.78 20.98
C GLU A 383 13.26 -25.33 21.01
N SER A 384 13.10 -24.74 22.19
CA SER A 384 12.77 -23.31 22.34
C SER A 384 13.85 -22.38 21.76
N VAL A 385 15.13 -22.73 21.91
CA VAL A 385 16.23 -21.99 21.27
C VAL A 385 16.18 -22.13 19.74
N GLN A 386 15.81 -23.31 19.23
CA GLN A 386 15.65 -23.53 17.79
C GLN A 386 14.51 -22.68 17.22
N ASP A 387 13.37 -22.59 17.90
CA ASP A 387 12.26 -21.72 17.52
C ASP A 387 12.68 -20.24 17.48
N ARG A 388 13.44 -19.80 18.50
CA ARG A 388 14.01 -18.44 18.54
C ARG A 388 14.99 -18.18 17.41
N ILE A 389 15.79 -19.17 17.01
CA ILE A 389 16.70 -19.04 15.85
C ILE A 389 15.90 -18.84 14.56
N ASP A 390 14.80 -19.57 14.38
CA ASP A 390 13.97 -19.42 13.19
C ASP A 390 13.17 -18.10 13.19
N GLU A 391 12.79 -17.60 14.35
CA GLU A 391 12.26 -16.23 14.50
C GLU A 391 13.30 -15.17 14.13
N VAL A 392 14.55 -15.30 14.61
CA VAL A 392 15.65 -14.40 14.26
C VAL A 392 15.92 -14.42 12.75
N LYS A 393 15.93 -15.58 12.08
CA LYS A 393 16.06 -15.65 10.62
C LYS A 393 14.93 -14.94 9.88
N ASN A 394 13.70 -15.08 10.37
CA ASN A 394 12.56 -14.36 9.79
C ASN A 394 12.69 -12.84 9.99
N LEU A 395 13.22 -12.41 11.14
CA LEU A 395 13.51 -10.99 11.39
C LEU A 395 14.67 -10.48 10.53
N GLU A 396 15.73 -11.26 10.33
CA GLU A 396 16.84 -10.93 9.42
C GLU A 396 16.34 -10.77 7.98
N GLN A 397 15.47 -11.65 7.51
CA GLN A 397 14.86 -11.52 6.18
C GLN A 397 14.03 -10.24 6.06
N LYS A 398 13.22 -9.92 7.09
CA LYS A 398 12.46 -8.65 7.12
C LYS A 398 13.37 -7.43 7.15
N ILE A 399 14.49 -7.49 7.88
CA ILE A 399 15.47 -6.40 7.90
C ILE A 399 16.07 -6.21 6.51
N TYR A 400 16.43 -7.30 5.82
CA TYR A 400 16.95 -7.24 4.46
C TYR A 400 15.94 -6.62 3.48
N ASP A 401 14.68 -7.02 3.57
CA ASP A 401 13.61 -6.47 2.73
C ASP A 401 13.41 -4.96 3.02
N LEU A 402 13.38 -4.57 4.30
CA LEU A 402 13.29 -3.17 4.73
C LEU A 402 14.52 -2.33 4.34
N GLU A 403 15.72 -2.91 4.33
CA GLU A 403 16.93 -2.23 3.88
C GLU A 403 16.89 -1.93 2.38
N ASN A 404 16.34 -2.86 1.58
CA ASN A 404 16.13 -2.63 0.15
C ASN A 404 15.07 -1.54 -0.08
N GLU A 405 13.92 -1.61 0.61
CA GLU A 405 12.88 -0.57 0.54
C GLU A 405 13.43 0.81 0.93
N LEU A 406 14.22 0.89 2.01
CA LEU A 406 14.87 2.12 2.45
C LEU A 406 15.86 2.65 1.41
N GLN A 407 16.55 1.77 0.69
CA GLN A 407 17.48 2.18 -0.36
C GLN A 407 16.73 2.72 -1.59
N GLU A 408 15.64 2.08 -2.00
CA GLU A 408 14.76 2.57 -3.06
C GLU A 408 14.15 3.93 -2.70
N GLU A 409 13.67 4.11 -1.46
CA GLU A 409 13.15 5.40 -0.99
C GLU A 409 14.22 6.48 -0.96
N LYS A 410 15.47 6.15 -0.61
CA LYS A 410 16.59 7.11 -0.66
C LYS A 410 16.88 7.55 -2.09
N GLU A 411 16.92 6.62 -3.04
CA GLU A 411 17.09 6.95 -4.45
C GLU A 411 15.95 7.84 -4.95
N LEU A 412 14.70 7.50 -4.60
CA LEU A 412 13.54 8.34 -4.91
C LEU A 412 13.65 9.73 -4.32
N THR A 413 14.03 9.84 -3.04
CA THR A 413 14.20 11.13 -2.33
C THR A 413 15.27 11.99 -2.99
N THR A 414 16.41 11.40 -3.39
CA THR A 414 17.46 12.15 -4.11
C THR A 414 16.98 12.63 -5.48
N SER A 415 16.17 11.83 -6.19
CA SER A 415 15.58 12.25 -7.46
C SER A 415 14.60 13.42 -7.29
N LEU A 416 13.78 13.38 -6.24
CA LEU A 416 12.83 14.44 -5.89
C LEU A 416 13.55 15.71 -5.44
N GLU A 417 14.65 15.62 -4.69
CA GLU A 417 15.47 16.78 -4.36
C GLU A 417 16.11 17.41 -5.60
N MET A 418 16.59 16.60 -6.55
CA MET A 418 17.10 17.09 -7.83
C MET A 418 16.00 17.79 -8.65
N GLN A 419 14.79 17.20 -8.72
CA GLN A 419 13.65 17.82 -9.38
C GLN A 419 13.24 19.12 -8.70
N LYS A 420 13.17 19.16 -7.35
CA LYS A 420 12.86 20.36 -6.57
C LYS A 420 13.87 21.47 -6.84
N LYS A 421 15.17 21.17 -6.84
CA LYS A 421 16.22 22.15 -7.21
C LYS A 421 16.05 22.63 -8.66
N GLY A 422 15.66 21.74 -9.58
CA GLY A 422 15.31 22.09 -10.96
C GLY A 422 14.14 23.08 -11.04
N PHE A 423 13.04 22.80 -10.33
CA PHE A 423 11.86 23.66 -10.27
C PHE A 423 12.15 24.99 -9.56
N GLU A 424 12.94 25.01 -8.49
CA GLU A 424 13.37 26.25 -7.83
C GLU A 424 14.23 27.10 -8.76
N LYS A 425 15.17 26.50 -9.51
CA LYS A 425 15.98 27.20 -10.52
C LYS A 425 15.08 27.76 -11.65
N ALA A 426 14.13 26.97 -12.15
CA ALA A 426 13.17 27.41 -13.17
C ALA A 426 12.27 28.56 -12.66
N THR A 427 11.78 28.47 -11.42
CA THR A 427 10.94 29.50 -10.81
C THR A 427 11.70 30.82 -10.67
N ARG A 428 12.96 30.77 -10.21
CA ARG A 428 13.80 31.98 -10.13
C ARG A 428 14.07 32.61 -11.49
N LEU A 429 14.24 31.81 -12.54
CA LEU A 429 14.39 32.31 -13.91
C LEU A 429 13.10 33.00 -14.38
N LEU A 430 11.94 32.37 -14.16
CA LEU A 430 10.64 32.95 -14.50
C LEU A 430 10.34 34.24 -13.72
N GLU A 431 10.69 34.29 -12.44
CA GLU A 431 10.57 35.52 -11.63
C GLU A 431 11.48 36.62 -12.18
N LYS A 432 12.71 36.30 -12.56
CA LYS A 432 13.63 37.26 -13.19
C LYS A 432 13.10 37.75 -14.53
N GLU A 433 12.58 36.86 -15.38
CA GLU A 433 11.95 37.22 -16.65
C GLU A 433 10.71 38.10 -16.45
N ARG A 434 9.87 37.77 -15.47
CA ARG A 434 8.72 38.59 -15.08
C ARG A 434 9.14 39.97 -14.63
N ASP A 435 10.17 40.06 -13.79
CA ASP A 435 10.65 41.34 -13.26
C ASP A 435 11.27 42.19 -14.38
N MET A 436 12.03 41.58 -15.30
CA MET A 436 12.50 42.26 -16.52
C MET A 436 11.34 42.75 -17.39
N ALA A 437 10.32 41.92 -17.62
CA ALA A 437 9.14 42.31 -18.39
C ALA A 437 8.33 43.43 -17.73
N LEU A 438 8.25 43.44 -16.38
CA LEU A 438 7.61 44.53 -15.62
C LEU A 438 8.40 45.83 -15.75
N GLU A 439 9.73 45.78 -15.66
CA GLU A 439 10.60 46.95 -15.89
C GLU A 439 10.45 47.48 -17.31
N GLU A 440 10.44 46.61 -18.33
CA GLU A 440 10.21 47.00 -19.72
C GLU A 440 8.84 47.63 -19.94
N ARG A 441 7.79 47.06 -19.33
CA ARG A 441 6.43 47.60 -19.39
C ARG A 441 6.36 48.98 -18.75
N ASP A 442 6.95 49.16 -17.59
CA ASP A 442 6.92 50.43 -16.87
C ASP A 442 7.74 51.50 -17.63
N LEU A 443 8.85 51.11 -18.25
CA LEU A 443 9.65 51.97 -19.14
C LEU A 443 8.87 52.35 -20.42
N ALA A 444 8.17 51.40 -21.03
CA ALA A 444 7.30 51.65 -22.18
C ALA A 444 6.13 52.58 -21.80
N ARG A 445 5.55 52.41 -20.61
CA ARG A 445 4.49 53.29 -20.07
C ARG A 445 5.03 54.70 -19.82
N GLU A 446 6.26 54.82 -19.32
CA GLU A 446 6.92 56.10 -19.12
C GLU A 446 7.20 56.80 -20.47
N ARG A 447 7.73 56.07 -21.47
CA ARG A 447 7.88 56.56 -22.86
C ARG A 447 6.56 57.06 -23.44
N ALA A 448 5.50 56.26 -23.34
CA ALA A 448 4.18 56.62 -23.84
C ALA A 448 3.64 57.90 -23.15
N SER A 449 3.77 57.98 -21.82
CA SER A 449 3.37 59.17 -21.05
C SER A 449 4.14 60.42 -21.48
N ARG A 450 5.45 60.30 -21.75
CA ARG A 450 6.28 61.40 -22.27
C ARG A 450 5.83 61.82 -23.67
N TYR A 451 5.57 60.88 -24.58
CA TYR A 451 5.09 61.20 -25.93
C TYR A 451 3.71 61.85 -25.92
N ILE A 452 2.80 61.41 -25.04
CA ILE A 452 1.48 62.03 -24.88
C ILE A 452 1.60 63.50 -24.45
N LYS A 453 2.54 63.84 -23.56
CA LYS A 453 2.76 65.24 -23.13
C LYS A 453 3.22 66.15 -24.26
N VAL A 454 3.84 65.60 -25.30
CA VAL A 454 4.45 66.36 -26.41
C VAL A 454 3.65 66.21 -27.71
N LEU A 455 2.59 65.41 -27.73
CA LEU A 455 1.83 65.01 -28.93
C LEU A 455 1.31 66.17 -29.81
N ASN A 456 1.08 67.35 -29.21
CA ASN A 456 0.63 68.56 -29.92
C ASN A 456 1.77 69.47 -30.42
N LEU A 457 3.03 69.05 -30.22
CA LEU A 457 4.23 69.79 -30.58
C LEU A 457 5.08 68.93 -31.53
N GLU A 458 4.75 68.97 -32.82
CA GLU A 458 5.30 68.05 -33.83
C GLU A 458 6.85 68.12 -33.92
N ALA A 459 7.43 69.32 -33.83
CA ALA A 459 8.88 69.51 -33.83
C ALA A 459 9.55 69.01 -32.54
N ASN A 460 8.88 69.17 -31.39
CA ASN A 460 9.39 68.72 -30.08
C ASN A 460 9.30 67.20 -29.95
N THR A 461 8.29 66.57 -30.58
CA THR A 461 8.12 65.12 -30.56
C THR A 461 9.29 64.42 -31.28
N LYS A 462 9.73 64.95 -32.43
CA LYS A 462 10.88 64.43 -33.19
C LYS A 462 12.20 64.59 -32.43
N VAL A 463 12.36 65.70 -31.70
CA VAL A 463 13.52 65.89 -30.79
C VAL A 463 13.50 64.87 -29.66
N LEU A 464 12.35 64.66 -29.01
CA LEU A 464 12.23 63.73 -27.90
C LEU A 464 12.53 62.29 -28.32
N LEU A 465 11.99 61.83 -29.47
CA LEU A 465 12.25 60.50 -30.03
C LEU A 465 13.75 60.25 -30.23
N LEU A 466 14.46 61.18 -30.88
CA LEU A 466 15.90 61.05 -31.14
C LEU A 466 16.74 61.06 -29.86
N VAL A 467 16.33 61.83 -28.84
CA VAL A 467 17.06 61.90 -27.56
C VAL A 467 16.78 60.66 -26.71
N ASP A 468 15.58 60.09 -26.76
CA ASP A 468 15.21 58.86 -26.03
C ASP A 468 15.85 57.60 -26.65
N GLU A 469 16.11 57.57 -27.96
CA GLU A 469 16.83 56.47 -28.63
C GLU A 469 18.34 56.49 -28.35
N VAL A 470 18.98 57.66 -28.40
CA VAL A 470 20.43 57.80 -28.25
C VAL A 470 20.84 58.00 -26.78
N GLY A 471 19.91 58.42 -25.93
CA GLY A 471 20.10 58.72 -24.51
C GLY A 471 20.78 60.07 -24.24
N THR A 472 21.84 60.41 -24.97
CA THR A 472 22.48 61.73 -24.92
C THR A 472 22.93 62.18 -26.30
N ILE A 473 22.56 63.40 -26.71
CA ILE A 473 22.89 63.93 -28.04
C ILE A 473 23.23 65.41 -27.98
N THR A 474 24.25 65.85 -28.72
CA THR A 474 24.60 67.28 -28.80
C THR A 474 23.58 68.05 -29.63
N PHE A 475 23.36 69.34 -29.35
CA PHE A 475 22.42 70.15 -30.14
C PHE A 475 22.81 70.26 -31.62
N LYS A 476 24.12 70.13 -31.92
CA LYS A 476 24.65 70.13 -33.29
C LYS A 476 24.27 68.86 -34.05
N GLU A 477 24.41 67.70 -33.41
CA GLU A 477 23.99 66.40 -33.96
C GLU A 477 22.47 66.33 -34.09
N LEU A 478 21.75 66.78 -33.06
CA LEU A 478 20.28 66.83 -33.05
C LEU A 478 19.74 67.70 -34.20
N GLY A 479 20.31 68.90 -34.41
CA GLY A 479 19.94 69.77 -35.53
C GLY A 479 20.24 69.14 -36.89
N LYS A 480 21.39 68.44 -37.01
CA LYS A 480 21.76 67.72 -38.24
C LYS A 480 20.78 66.58 -38.56
N SER A 481 20.39 65.79 -37.56
CA SER A 481 19.45 64.67 -37.73
C SER A 481 18.03 65.13 -38.06
N LEU A 482 17.63 66.33 -37.59
CA LEU A 482 16.30 66.90 -37.83
C LEU A 482 16.24 67.85 -39.04
N GLY A 483 17.38 68.16 -39.66
CA GLY A 483 17.46 69.12 -40.77
C GLY A 483 17.16 70.57 -40.36
N ILE A 484 17.36 70.92 -39.08
CA ILE A 484 17.09 72.27 -38.54
C ILE A 484 18.37 72.91 -37.96
N PRO A 485 18.46 74.25 -37.91
CA PRO A 485 19.60 74.92 -37.28
C PRO A 485 19.76 74.51 -35.81
N ALA A 486 21.00 74.34 -35.35
CA ALA A 486 21.31 73.88 -33.99
C ALA A 486 20.68 74.77 -32.89
N GLY A 487 20.53 76.08 -33.13
CA GLY A 487 19.84 77.00 -32.21
C GLY A 487 18.34 76.71 -32.07
N LEU A 488 17.69 76.24 -33.15
CA LEU A 488 16.28 75.84 -33.14
C LEU A 488 16.11 74.50 -32.41
N ALA A 489 17.01 73.54 -32.64
CA ALA A 489 17.06 72.27 -31.92
C ALA A 489 17.27 72.47 -30.41
N ALA A 490 18.16 73.40 -30.02
CA ALA A 490 18.36 73.77 -28.62
C ALA A 490 17.12 74.42 -27.99
N LYS A 491 16.37 75.24 -28.75
CA LYS A 491 15.11 75.82 -28.28
C LYS A 491 14.06 74.74 -28.00
N HIS A 492 13.86 73.80 -28.93
CA HIS A 492 12.95 72.67 -28.78
C HIS A 492 13.34 71.76 -27.60
N ALA A 493 14.64 71.48 -27.43
CA ALA A 493 15.13 70.70 -26.28
C ALA A 493 14.90 71.41 -24.92
N ARG A 494 15.02 72.73 -24.85
CA ARG A 494 14.73 73.51 -23.63
C ARG A 494 13.23 73.59 -23.33
N GLU A 495 12.37 73.59 -24.36
CA GLU A 495 10.92 73.48 -24.17
C GLU A 495 10.53 72.12 -23.61
N LEU A 496 11.18 71.04 -24.06
CA LEU A 496 11.03 69.70 -23.51
C LEU A 496 11.56 69.57 -22.07
N GLU A 497 12.62 70.30 -21.72
CA GLU A 497 13.10 70.38 -20.33
C GLU A 497 12.08 71.04 -19.40
N LYS A 498 11.38 72.09 -19.86
CA LYS A 498 10.30 72.72 -19.08
C LYS A 498 9.12 71.77 -18.84
N LEU A 499 8.88 70.82 -19.76
CA LEU A 499 7.88 69.77 -19.61
C LEU A 499 8.39 68.59 -18.74
N GLY A 500 9.65 68.65 -18.28
CA GLY A 500 10.28 67.65 -17.42
C GLY A 500 10.64 66.34 -18.14
N VAL A 501 10.59 66.31 -19.48
CA VAL A 501 10.83 65.08 -20.26
C VAL A 501 12.28 64.93 -20.72
N LEU A 502 13.07 66.00 -20.70
CA LEU A 502 14.51 66.01 -20.98
C LEU A 502 15.26 66.86 -19.94
N LYS A 503 16.57 66.67 -19.81
CA LYS A 503 17.47 67.56 -19.07
C LYS A 503 18.45 68.17 -20.07
N THR A 504 18.61 69.49 -20.10
CA THR A 504 19.60 70.12 -20.97
C THR A 504 20.82 70.56 -20.19
N THR A 505 21.97 70.42 -20.83
CA THR A 505 23.25 71.02 -20.41
C THR A 505 23.70 71.97 -21.53
N GLU A 506 24.72 72.80 -21.29
CA GLU A 506 25.08 73.93 -22.17
C GLU A 506 25.13 73.57 -23.68
N GLU A 507 25.53 72.34 -24.03
CA GLU A 507 25.62 71.88 -25.43
C GLU A 507 24.87 70.56 -25.75
N LYS A 508 24.20 69.92 -24.78
CA LYS A 508 23.62 68.58 -24.94
C LYS A 508 22.22 68.44 -24.36
N ALA A 509 21.39 67.64 -25.01
CA ALA A 509 20.14 67.12 -24.47
C ALA A 509 20.38 65.71 -23.92
N ILE A 510 19.90 65.46 -22.70
CA ILE A 510 20.00 64.19 -21.99
C ILE A 510 18.58 63.70 -21.73
N SER A 511 18.30 62.46 -22.12
CA SER A 511 17.05 61.82 -21.78
C SER A 511 16.97 61.61 -20.27
N THR A 512 15.83 61.98 -19.68
CA THR A 512 15.54 61.68 -18.26
C THR A 512 15.01 60.26 -18.08
N LEU A 513 14.93 59.46 -19.14
CA LEU A 513 14.40 58.09 -19.10
C LEU A 513 15.43 57.21 -18.40
N LYS A 514 14.98 56.39 -17.44
CA LYS A 514 15.88 55.46 -16.76
C LYS A 514 16.53 54.55 -17.80
N LYS A 515 17.85 54.50 -17.83
CA LYS A 515 18.57 53.48 -18.61
C LYS A 515 18.37 52.14 -17.92
N THR A 516 17.81 51.18 -18.65
CA THR A 516 17.87 49.77 -18.28
C THR A 516 19.31 49.31 -18.46
N GLU A 517 20.09 49.28 -17.38
CA GLU A 517 21.30 48.47 -17.34
C GLU A 517 20.86 47.01 -17.18
N ILE A 518 20.61 46.35 -18.31
CA ILE A 518 20.44 44.90 -18.31
C ILE A 518 21.80 44.33 -17.89
N LYS A 519 21.93 43.95 -16.62
CA LYS A 519 23.05 43.12 -16.17
C LYS A 519 22.84 41.73 -16.76
N GLU A 520 23.27 41.55 -18.01
CA GLU A 520 23.52 40.23 -18.58
C GLU A 520 24.70 39.62 -17.82
N GLY A 521 24.46 38.55 -17.08
CA GLY A 521 25.43 37.86 -16.24
C GLY A 521 25.07 37.97 -14.76
N GLU A 522 25.08 36.92 -13.95
CA GLU A 522 25.45 35.51 -14.08
C GLU A 522 24.39 34.76 -13.28
N VAL A 523 23.84 33.67 -13.80
CA VAL A 523 23.32 32.65 -12.89
C VAL A 523 24.52 31.79 -12.63
N ASP A 524 25.24 32.06 -11.54
CA ASP A 524 26.31 31.16 -11.10
C ASP A 524 25.70 29.77 -10.90
N LEU A 525 26.17 28.85 -11.73
CA LEU A 525 25.83 27.44 -11.70
C LEU A 525 26.78 26.77 -10.70
N ASP A 526 26.50 26.94 -9.42
CA ASP A 526 26.94 25.98 -8.40
C ASP A 526 25.96 24.78 -8.35
#